data_AF-A0A3D1AEP5-F1
#
_entry.id   AF-A0A3D1AEP5-F1
#
_cell.length_a   1.000
_cell.length_b   1.000
_cell.length_c   1.000
_cell.angle_alpha   90.00
_cell.angle_beta   90.00
_cell.angle_gamma   90.00
#
_symmetry.space_group_name_H-M   'P 1'
#
loop_
_entity.id
_entity.type
_entity.pdbx_description
1 polymer ?
#
loop_
_entity_poly.entity_id
_entity_poly.type
_entity_poly.pdbx_seq_one_letter_code
_entity_poly.pdbx_strand_id
1 'polypeptide(L)'
;NSTEMEPNAPYKVIDLMEEQKNITNMGGTMRLGEYECVLKKGTKVYEAYGKQHIQERHRHRYEFNNEFKTQFEEAGMKCIGENPETSLVEVVEIPGLKWYVGVQYHPEYSSTVINPNPLFVGFIKAAIKLS
;
A
#
# COMPACT_ATOMS: atom_id res chain seq x y z
N ASN A 1 14.65 4.57 8.20
CA ASN A 1 13.61 4.64 9.24
C ASN A 1 12.45 5.52 8.75
N SER A 2 11.37 5.68 9.52
CA SER A 2 10.29 6.64 9.26
C SER A 2 10.59 7.99 9.88
N THR A 3 10.29 9.09 9.18
CA THR A 3 10.39 10.44 9.77
C THR A 3 9.36 10.71 10.85
N GLU A 4 8.31 9.90 10.94
CA GLU A 4 7.36 9.93 12.06
C GLU A 4 8.05 9.63 13.41
N MET A 5 8.95 8.64 13.40
CA MET A 5 9.63 8.16 14.60
C MET A 5 10.99 8.84 14.78
N GLU A 6 11.69 9.09 13.67
CA GLU A 6 13.04 9.64 13.66
C GLU A 6 13.17 10.70 12.55
N PRO A 7 12.81 11.97 12.83
CA PRO A 7 12.78 13.04 11.82
C PRO A 7 14.11 13.29 11.11
N ASN A 8 15.21 13.03 11.80
CA ASN A 8 16.58 13.23 11.34
C ASN A 8 17.23 11.95 10.80
N ALA A 9 16.46 10.90 10.56
CA ALA A 9 16.99 9.65 10.00
C ALA A 9 17.72 9.94 8.68
N PRO A 10 18.93 9.39 8.47
CA PRO A 10 19.70 9.62 7.24
C PRO A 10 19.04 8.99 6.01
N TYR A 11 18.24 7.93 6.22
CA TYR A 11 17.48 7.24 5.19
C TYR A 11 16.00 7.24 5.55
N LYS A 12 15.27 8.16 4.92
CA LYS A 12 13.84 8.40 5.14
C LYS A 12 13.02 7.52 4.22
N VAL A 13 12.96 6.23 4.56
CA VAL A 13 12.25 5.20 3.76
C VAL A 13 10.75 5.43 3.78
N ILE A 14 10.24 5.91 4.91
CA ILE A 14 8.87 6.39 5.06
C ILE A 14 8.96 7.88 5.42
N ASP A 15 8.28 8.73 4.66
CA ASP A 15 8.36 10.19 4.82
C ASP A 15 7.03 10.88 4.43
N LEU A 16 6.87 12.15 4.80
CA LEU A 16 5.87 13.02 4.18
C LEU A 16 6.29 13.32 2.73
N MET A 17 5.33 13.51 1.83
CA MET A 17 5.63 13.95 0.47
C MET A 17 6.25 15.35 0.47
N GLU A 18 7.16 15.67 -0.46
CA GLU A 18 7.81 16.99 -0.51
C GLU A 18 6.81 18.15 -0.57
N GLU A 19 5.75 17.98 -1.37
CA GLU A 19 4.65 18.96 -1.49
C GLU A 19 3.94 19.21 -0.15
N GLN A 20 3.99 18.24 0.76
CA GLN A 20 3.37 18.27 2.08
C GLN A 20 4.34 18.77 3.18
N LYS A 21 5.66 18.75 2.96
CA LYS A 21 6.67 19.17 3.95
C LYS A 21 6.62 20.66 4.29
N ASN A 22 6.14 21.49 3.35
CA ASN A 22 6.00 22.93 3.55
C ASN A 22 4.70 23.31 4.28
N ILE A 23 3.82 22.35 4.58
CA ILE A 23 2.57 22.60 5.27
C ILE A 23 2.82 22.63 6.78
N THR A 24 2.79 23.83 7.37
CA THR A 24 2.99 24.04 8.82
C THR A 24 1.90 23.43 9.69
N ASN A 25 0.71 23.15 9.11
CA ASN A 25 -0.37 22.46 9.77
C ASN A 25 -0.51 21.02 9.23
N MET A 26 -0.13 20.03 10.05
CA MET A 26 -0.23 18.59 9.75
C MET A 26 -1.65 18.09 9.41
N GLY A 27 -2.68 18.94 9.54
CA GLY A 27 -4.01 18.68 8.97
C GLY A 27 -4.01 18.60 7.44
N GLY A 28 -3.19 19.38 6.75
CA GLY A 28 -3.14 19.44 5.28
C GLY A 28 -2.36 18.31 4.61
N THR A 29 -1.68 17.47 5.39
CA THR A 29 -0.88 16.34 4.87
C THR A 29 -1.63 15.00 4.91
N MET A 30 -2.84 14.98 5.47
CA MET A 30 -3.64 13.77 5.59
C MET A 30 -4.23 13.37 4.23
N ARG A 31 -4.00 12.12 3.82
CA ARG A 31 -4.82 11.45 2.82
C ARG A 31 -6.01 10.80 3.51
N LEU A 32 -7.20 11.34 3.26
CA LEU A 32 -8.44 10.94 3.90
C LEU A 32 -9.54 10.80 2.85
N GLY A 33 -10.03 9.58 2.67
CA GLY A 33 -11.09 9.29 1.69
C GLY A 33 -10.68 8.20 0.72
N GLU A 34 -11.40 8.11 -0.38
CA GLU A 34 -11.22 7.08 -1.40
C GLU A 34 -10.22 7.54 -2.45
N TYR A 35 -9.22 6.71 -2.76
CA TYR A 35 -8.19 7.00 -3.77
C TYR A 35 -8.03 5.82 -4.72
N GLU A 36 -7.62 6.13 -5.95
CA GLU A 36 -7.34 5.11 -6.96
C GLU A 36 -6.05 4.38 -6.71
N CYS A 37 -6.03 3.09 -7.06
CA CYS A 37 -4.84 2.25 -7.10
C CYS A 37 -4.90 1.35 -8.34
N VAL A 38 -3.82 1.33 -9.11
CA VAL A 38 -3.63 0.48 -10.29
C VAL A 38 -2.75 -0.70 -9.92
N LEU A 39 -3.31 -1.90 -9.98
CA LEU A 39 -2.66 -3.16 -9.63
C LEU A 39 -1.92 -3.79 -10.81
N LYS A 40 -0.74 -4.33 -10.55
CA LYS A 40 0.04 -5.08 -11.53
C LYS A 40 -0.58 -6.46 -11.76
N LYS A 41 -0.81 -6.81 -13.03
CA LYS A 41 -1.33 -8.13 -13.43
C LYS A 41 -0.38 -9.26 -13.00
N GLY A 42 -0.94 -10.43 -12.70
CA GLY A 42 -0.18 -11.62 -12.29
C GLY A 42 0.35 -11.57 -10.85
N THR A 43 -0.27 -10.76 -9.99
CA THR A 43 0.04 -10.64 -8.57
C THR A 43 -1.09 -11.20 -7.73
N LYS A 44 -0.83 -11.53 -6.46
CA LYS A 44 -1.84 -12.14 -5.58
C LYS A 44 -3.00 -11.18 -5.32
N VAL A 45 -2.71 -9.88 -5.18
CA VAL A 45 -3.70 -8.82 -5.02
C VAL A 45 -4.54 -8.64 -6.29
N TYR A 46 -3.94 -8.64 -7.48
CA TYR A 46 -4.71 -8.60 -8.73
C TYR A 46 -5.65 -9.80 -8.86
N GLU A 47 -5.17 -11.00 -8.54
CA GLU A 47 -5.99 -12.21 -8.54
C GLU A 47 -7.14 -12.14 -7.52
N ALA A 48 -6.88 -11.59 -6.33
CA ALA A 48 -7.90 -11.41 -5.29
C ALA A 48 -9.00 -10.44 -5.76
N TYR A 49 -8.64 -9.25 -6.22
CA TYR A 49 -9.61 -8.23 -6.66
C TYR A 49 -10.27 -8.57 -8.00
N GLY A 50 -9.61 -9.35 -8.87
CA GLY A 50 -10.11 -9.71 -10.20
C GLY A 50 -10.14 -8.55 -11.20
N LYS A 51 -9.58 -7.39 -10.85
CA LYS A 51 -9.55 -6.19 -11.68
C LYS A 51 -8.28 -5.38 -11.43
N GLN A 52 -7.87 -4.61 -12.44
CA GLN A 52 -6.65 -3.81 -12.41
C GLN A 52 -6.83 -2.48 -11.65
N HIS A 53 -7.95 -1.79 -11.86
CA HIS A 53 -8.23 -0.50 -11.22
C HIS A 53 -9.13 -0.71 -10.00
N ILE A 54 -8.66 -0.30 -8.83
CA ILE A 54 -9.41 -0.35 -7.58
C ILE A 54 -9.48 1.04 -6.96
N GLN A 55 -10.46 1.23 -6.09
CA GLN A 55 -10.62 2.41 -5.25
C GLN A 55 -10.81 1.92 -3.82
N GLU A 56 -9.97 2.43 -2.91
CA GLU A 56 -9.96 2.02 -1.50
C GLU A 56 -9.77 3.24 -0.59
N ARG A 57 -10.15 3.09 0.68
CA ARG A 57 -10.15 4.21 1.64
C ARG A 57 -8.83 4.34 2.38
N HIS A 58 -8.28 5.55 2.37
CA HIS A 58 -7.05 5.93 3.06
C HIS A 58 -7.35 6.79 4.28
N ARG A 59 -6.49 6.67 5.30
CA ARG A 59 -6.49 7.53 6.48
C ARG A 59 -5.09 7.57 7.09
N HIS A 60 -4.15 8.15 6.36
CA HIS A 60 -2.75 8.22 6.78
C HIS A 60 -2.07 9.49 6.25
N ARG A 61 -0.80 9.68 6.61
CA ARG A 61 0.02 10.87 6.25
C ARG A 61 1.36 10.51 5.64
N TYR A 62 1.96 9.42 6.10
CA TYR A 62 3.31 9.06 5.74
C TYR A 62 3.31 8.04 4.62
N GLU A 63 4.17 8.28 3.64
CA GLU A 63 4.23 7.54 2.41
C GLU A 63 5.57 6.81 2.28
N PHE A 64 5.58 5.76 1.47
CA PHE A 64 6.84 5.16 1.06
C PHE A 64 7.59 6.11 0.14
N ASN A 65 8.85 6.41 0.47
CA ASN A 65 9.69 7.25 -0.36
C ASN A 65 10.12 6.46 -1.60
N ASN A 66 9.61 6.87 -2.77
CA ASN A 66 9.86 6.24 -4.06
C ASN A 66 11.33 6.20 -4.48
N GLU A 67 12.21 7.02 -3.89
CA GLU A 67 13.67 6.91 -4.09
C GLU A 67 14.21 5.53 -3.72
N PHE A 68 13.57 4.83 -2.78
CA PHE A 68 13.97 3.49 -2.34
C PHE A 68 13.30 2.37 -3.14
N LYS A 69 12.36 2.67 -4.03
CA LYS A 69 11.55 1.67 -4.76
C LYS A 69 12.40 0.61 -5.43
N THR A 70 13.36 1.02 -6.27
CA THR A 70 14.23 0.11 -7.02
C THR A 70 15.00 -0.83 -6.08
N GLN A 71 15.58 -0.31 -5.00
CA GLN A 71 16.35 -1.11 -4.05
C GLN A 71 15.50 -2.20 -3.39
N PHE A 72 14.27 -1.87 -3.00
CA PHE A 72 13.34 -2.84 -2.41
C PHE A 72 12.87 -3.88 -3.44
N GLU A 73 12.59 -3.45 -4.67
CA GLU A 73 12.20 -4.37 -5.74
C GLU A 73 13.32 -5.35 -6.09
N GLU A 74 14.57 -4.89 -6.18
CA GLU A 74 15.74 -5.73 -6.40
C GLU A 74 15.98 -6.70 -5.23
N ALA A 75 15.71 -6.28 -4.00
CA ALA A 75 15.78 -7.13 -2.81
C ALA A 75 14.61 -8.13 -2.67
N GLY A 76 13.59 -8.03 -3.53
CA GLY A 76 12.51 -9.02 -3.64
C GLY A 76 11.13 -8.57 -3.13
N MET A 77 11.00 -7.37 -2.55
CA MET A 77 9.70 -6.77 -2.22
C MET A 77 9.21 -5.94 -3.40
N LYS A 78 8.16 -6.38 -4.07
CA LYS A 78 7.64 -5.73 -5.28
C LYS A 78 6.58 -4.69 -4.91
N CYS A 79 6.69 -3.50 -5.49
CA CYS A 79 5.64 -2.50 -5.48
C CYS A 79 4.67 -2.85 -6.61
N ILE A 80 3.46 -3.28 -6.24
CA ILE A 80 2.52 -3.89 -7.19
C ILE A 80 1.19 -3.15 -7.31
N GLY A 81 0.99 -2.10 -6.51
CA GLY A 81 -0.15 -1.21 -6.61
C GLY A 81 0.30 0.22 -6.39
N GLU A 82 -0.07 1.11 -7.31
CA GLU A 82 0.32 2.52 -7.28
C GLU A 82 -0.87 3.43 -7.56
N ASN A 83 -0.89 4.60 -6.94
CA ASN A 83 -1.84 5.64 -7.32
C ASN A 83 -1.45 6.19 -8.71
N PRO A 84 -2.37 6.24 -9.69
CA PRO A 84 -2.03 6.63 -11.06
C PRO A 84 -1.68 8.11 -11.23
N GLU A 85 -2.13 8.98 -10.33
CA GLU A 85 -1.87 10.42 -10.41
C GLU A 85 -0.55 10.80 -9.74
N THR A 86 -0.28 10.23 -8.56
CA THR A 86 0.87 10.61 -7.72
C THR A 86 2.03 9.63 -7.79
N SER A 87 1.83 8.45 -8.40
CA SER A 87 2.79 7.33 -8.40
C SER A 87 3.15 6.82 -7.00
N LEU A 88 2.34 7.13 -5.98
CA LEU A 88 2.55 6.64 -4.63
C LEU A 88 2.35 5.13 -4.58
N VAL A 89 3.25 4.43 -3.87
CA VAL A 89 3.13 2.99 -3.66
C VAL A 89 2.03 2.73 -2.63
N GLU A 90 0.98 2.05 -3.07
CA GLU A 90 -0.19 1.71 -2.25
C GLU A 90 -0.19 0.25 -1.81
N VAL A 91 0.43 -0.64 -2.59
CA VAL A 91 0.45 -2.07 -2.34
C VAL A 91 1.82 -2.67 -2.63
N VAL A 92 2.29 -3.50 -1.71
CA VAL A 92 3.51 -4.28 -1.82
C VAL A 92 3.25 -5.78 -1.64
N GLU A 93 4.04 -6.60 -2.31
CA GLU A 93 4.05 -8.05 -2.15
C GLU A 93 5.48 -8.59 -2.09
N ILE A 94 5.67 -9.74 -1.45
CA ILE A 94 6.89 -10.55 -1.60
C ILE A 94 6.49 -11.83 -2.34
N PRO A 95 6.76 -11.94 -3.67
CA PRO A 95 6.24 -13.03 -4.48
C PRO A 95 6.64 -14.42 -3.99
N GLY A 96 7.86 -14.56 -3.45
CA GLY A 96 8.39 -15.84 -2.93
C GLY A 96 7.71 -16.36 -1.65
N LEU A 97 6.87 -15.54 -1.00
CA LEU A 97 6.10 -15.97 0.17
C LEU A 97 4.68 -16.39 -0.23
N LYS A 98 4.15 -17.40 0.46
CA LYS A 98 2.80 -17.96 0.20
C LYS A 98 1.72 -16.89 0.19
N TRP A 99 1.76 -16.00 1.18
CA TRP A 99 0.96 -14.79 1.22
C TRP A 99 1.73 -13.74 2.01
N TYR A 100 2.14 -12.67 1.32
CA TYR A 100 2.66 -11.46 1.92
C TYR A 100 2.16 -10.30 1.08
N VAL A 101 1.23 -9.55 1.64
CA VAL A 101 0.58 -8.39 1.03
C VAL A 101 0.56 -7.30 2.08
N GLY A 102 1.13 -6.14 1.75
CA GLY A 102 1.03 -4.92 2.55
C GLY A 102 0.26 -3.86 1.76
N VAL A 103 -0.70 -3.21 2.40
CA VAL A 103 -1.51 -2.13 1.80
C VAL A 103 -1.45 -0.89 2.66
N GLN A 104 -1.50 0.27 2.02
CA GLN A 104 -1.62 1.58 2.69
C GLN A 104 -3.07 1.95 3.01
N TYR A 105 -4.03 1.49 2.21
CA TYR A 105 -5.45 1.70 2.49
C TYR A 105 -5.98 0.79 3.60
N HIS A 106 -7.27 0.97 3.93
CA HIS A 106 -8.02 0.26 4.96
C HIS A 106 -9.09 -0.66 4.34
N PRO A 107 -8.76 -1.92 3.96
CA PRO A 107 -9.71 -2.87 3.37
C PRO A 107 -10.90 -3.18 4.29
N GLU A 108 -10.74 -2.96 5.60
CA GLU A 108 -11.80 -3.12 6.60
C GLU A 108 -12.97 -2.16 6.39
N TYR A 109 -12.74 -0.99 5.77
CA TYR A 109 -13.82 -0.02 5.52
C TYR A 109 -14.67 -0.37 4.30
N SER A 110 -14.15 -1.15 3.36
CA SER A 110 -14.89 -1.64 2.19
C SER A 110 -15.44 -3.07 2.38
N SER A 111 -15.03 -3.76 3.44
CA SER A 111 -15.51 -5.11 3.76
C SER A 111 -16.88 -5.10 4.45
N THR A 112 -17.81 -5.92 3.96
CA THR A 112 -19.11 -6.16 4.60
C THR A 112 -19.36 -7.66 4.76
N VAL A 113 -20.41 -8.04 5.50
CA VAL A 113 -20.78 -9.45 5.67
C VAL A 113 -21.13 -10.11 4.33
N ILE A 114 -21.85 -9.39 3.46
CA ILE A 114 -22.30 -9.89 2.15
C ILE A 114 -21.15 -9.84 1.14
N ASN A 115 -20.38 -8.76 1.16
CA ASN A 115 -19.24 -8.54 0.27
C ASN A 115 -17.97 -8.36 1.12
N PRO A 116 -17.34 -9.47 1.57
CA PRO A 116 -16.08 -9.37 2.28
C PRO A 116 -14.99 -8.86 1.35
N ASN A 117 -14.07 -8.03 1.87
CA ASN A 117 -13.00 -7.49 1.04
C ASN A 117 -12.15 -8.64 0.46
N PRO A 118 -11.81 -8.60 -0.86
CA PRO A 118 -11.09 -9.68 -1.51
C PRO A 118 -9.75 -10.04 -0.87
N LEU A 119 -9.04 -9.08 -0.26
CA LEU A 119 -7.76 -9.35 0.41
C LEU A 119 -7.93 -10.24 1.65
N PHE A 120 -8.99 -10.04 2.44
CA PHE A 120 -9.26 -10.90 3.59
C PHE A 120 -9.64 -12.31 3.15
N VAL A 121 -10.48 -12.43 2.12
CA VAL A 121 -10.82 -13.73 1.53
C VAL A 121 -9.58 -14.43 0.98
N GLY A 122 -8.72 -13.69 0.27
CA GLY A 122 -7.45 -14.18 -0.27
C GLY A 122 -6.50 -14.67 0.82
N PHE A 123 -6.33 -13.88 1.88
CA PHE A 123 -5.52 -14.26 3.04
C PHE A 123 -6.02 -15.54 3.71
N ILE A 124 -7.32 -15.64 3.99
CA ILE A 124 -7.91 -16.84 4.62
C ILE A 124 -7.79 -18.06 3.71
N LYS A 125 -8.04 -17.93 2.40
CA LYS A 125 -7.82 -19.01 1.43
C LYS A 125 -6.36 -19.46 1.44
N ALA A 126 -5.42 -18.52 1.45
CA ALA A 126 -4.00 -18.84 1.53
C ALA A 126 -3.65 -19.52 2.86
N ALA A 127 -4.22 -19.09 3.98
CA ALA A 127 -4.02 -19.70 5.29
C ALA A 127 -4.55 -21.14 5.35
N ILE A 128 -5.77 -21.38 4.85
CA ILE A 128 -6.42 -22.71 4.88
C ILE A 128 -5.72 -23.71 3.95
N LYS A 129 -5.06 -23.25 2.88
CA LYS A 129 -4.29 -24.10 1.96
C LYS A 129 -3.04 -24.73 2.62
N LEU A 130 -3.00 -24.97 3.93
CA LEU A 130 -1.88 -25.54 4.69
C LEU A 130 -2.16 -27.00 5.11
N SER A 131 -2.01 -27.89 4.14
CA SER A 131 -1.03 -28.99 4.10
C SER A 131 -0.99 -29.50 2.66
#